data_AF-A0A0A9CS38-F1
#
_entry.id   AF-A0A0A9CS38-F1
#
_cell.length_a   1.000
_cell.length_b   1.000
_cell.length_c   1.000
_cell.angle_alpha   90.00
_cell.angle_beta   90.00
_cell.angle_gamma   90.00
#
_symmetry.space_group_name_H-M   'P 1'
#
loop_
_entity.id
_entity.type
_entity.pdbx_description
1 polymer ?
#
loop_
_entity_poly.entity_id
_entity_poly.type
_entity_poly.pdbx_seq_one_letter_code
_entity_poly.pdbx_strand_id
1 'polypeptide(L)'
;MEVEQAAEVSTPETNTPKLPDKTAVHGDEKENLLNGNSNLQLKEAHSDEDDGAGSDGFELINVKENFDSTKVEEEIAAPRSATVGVSPVTKECPMDAEKKTAIEEHELAGDLKHPESSLLDKQTKQFQELTSRIEELESEKDKLVKDLTEAENKQNLHYNSLQEAQKSLTMKDKELADATESLKELGSELESSKKRIQEIEAELDSSADKFRKLEELKDERSLHAAQEAKRATELDKMLELAQSNMKEMEKHISSLQEEIKGHQDKVTDHQQVEESLQSAISELKAVQEALELSKSQVADFELKLAAQDADISKLTEELNHRCSSEESLKQKTVKLENELTTVHEELQAKLLSLYEMETKLDEQAKERQTTEATQEKQTEEILNLQTGLDKLKDENETLQGTIADLSSKFTEKDSMLCQAEDELAKAQLLLSEALSHKEELELNLKSFSEQHGESKLFAENANKKILELEAQIQAMHAAEEAFKSHLKEAEASVEAAEKKRSDLEQQLNEIENKLVASSEEIELLKKQVQQEAALSAEKGVQLEATVAGVEGYKEKN
;
A
#
# COMPACT_ATOMS: atom_id res chain seq x y z
N MET A 1 15.17 49.76 6.39
CA MET A 1 15.59 48.56 7.16
C MET A 1 14.60 47.47 6.80
N GLU A 2 14.72 47.05 5.55
CA GLU A 2 14.02 45.95 4.90
C GLU A 2 14.62 44.61 5.41
N VAL A 3 13.89 43.49 5.54
CA VAL A 3 13.18 42.70 4.50
C VAL A 3 14.22 42.18 3.47
N GLU A 4 14.39 40.88 3.20
CA GLU A 4 13.43 39.75 3.24
C GLU A 4 14.06 38.38 3.64
N GLN A 5 13.35 37.27 3.42
CA GLN A 5 13.79 35.87 3.63
C GLN A 5 14.10 35.16 2.29
N ALA A 6 14.57 33.89 2.38
CA ALA A 6 14.50 32.85 1.33
C ALA A 6 15.41 33.04 0.08
N ALA A 7 15.79 31.99 -0.68
CA ALA A 7 15.91 30.55 -0.41
C ALA A 7 16.85 29.91 -1.47
N GLU A 8 17.15 28.62 -1.35
CA GLU A 8 17.86 27.82 -2.36
C GLU A 8 17.03 27.62 -3.65
N VAL A 9 17.67 27.42 -4.80
CA VAL A 9 17.16 26.53 -5.87
C VAL A 9 18.20 26.17 -6.94
N SER A 10 18.16 24.89 -7.37
CA SER A 10 18.64 24.27 -8.62
C SER A 10 20.11 24.32 -9.07
N THR A 11 20.64 23.12 -9.30
CA THR A 11 21.68 22.76 -10.30
C THR A 11 21.10 22.76 -11.73
N PRO A 12 21.89 22.46 -12.79
CA PRO A 12 22.00 21.05 -13.20
C PRO A 12 23.39 20.60 -13.72
N GLU A 13 23.57 19.27 -13.69
CA GLU A 13 24.16 18.33 -14.67
C GLU A 13 25.05 18.86 -15.85
N THR A 14 26.01 18.12 -16.40
CA THR A 14 26.05 16.66 -16.67
C THR A 14 27.48 16.09 -16.69
N ASN A 15 27.64 14.80 -16.38
CA ASN A 15 28.51 13.89 -17.17
C ASN A 15 28.29 12.41 -16.79
N THR A 16 28.45 11.50 -17.76
CA THR A 16 28.11 10.07 -17.63
C THR A 16 29.35 9.16 -17.60
N PRO A 17 29.34 8.07 -16.82
CA PRO A 17 30.21 6.91 -17.03
C PRO A 17 29.44 5.72 -17.65
N LYS A 18 30.13 4.84 -18.38
CA LYS A 18 29.59 3.56 -18.86
C LYS A 18 30.68 2.47 -18.86
N LEU A 19 30.28 1.23 -18.55
CA LEU A 19 31.15 0.06 -18.37
C LEU A 19 31.93 -0.32 -19.66
N PRO A 20 33.00 -1.11 -19.51
CA PRO A 20 32.86 -2.55 -19.83
C PRO A 20 33.09 -3.49 -18.63
N ASP A 21 32.81 -4.78 -18.85
CA ASP A 21 32.72 -5.87 -17.88
C ASP A 21 33.61 -7.07 -18.31
N LYS A 22 33.75 -8.09 -17.43
CA LYS A 22 34.46 -9.38 -17.56
C LYS A 22 35.98 -9.31 -17.23
N THR A 23 36.64 -10.36 -16.69
CA THR A 23 36.29 -11.79 -16.55
C THR A 23 36.76 -12.44 -15.22
N ALA A 24 35.98 -13.43 -14.77
CA ALA A 24 36.39 -14.74 -14.22
C ALA A 24 37.17 -14.88 -12.88
N VAL A 25 36.58 -15.71 -12.02
CA VAL A 25 37.10 -16.30 -10.79
C VAL A 25 38.21 -17.33 -11.05
N HIS A 26 39.35 -17.18 -10.37
CA HIS A 26 39.95 -18.21 -9.50
C HIS A 26 41.18 -17.63 -8.77
N GLY A 27 41.31 -17.88 -7.48
CA GLY A 27 42.47 -17.44 -6.70
C GLY A 27 42.49 -18.10 -5.33
N ASP A 28 43.25 -19.18 -5.21
CA ASP A 28 43.60 -19.82 -3.95
C ASP A 28 44.94 -20.57 -4.10
N GLU A 29 45.57 -20.90 -2.98
CA GLU A 29 46.84 -21.65 -2.86
C GLU A 29 48.09 -21.12 -3.61
N LYS A 30 48.94 -20.33 -2.92
CA LYS A 30 50.36 -20.66 -2.66
C LYS A 30 51.12 -19.59 -1.86
N GLU A 31 51.31 -19.87 -0.57
CA GLU A 31 52.52 -19.45 0.16
C GLU A 31 53.24 -20.72 0.62
N ASN A 32 54.58 -20.70 0.67
CA ASN A 32 55.35 -21.89 1.09
C ASN A 32 56.76 -21.55 1.59
N LEU A 33 57.14 -22.23 2.68
CA LEU A 33 58.47 -22.37 3.30
C LEU A 33 59.04 -21.24 4.18
N LEU A 34 59.72 -21.71 5.24
CA LEU A 34 60.56 -21.02 6.24
C LEU A 34 59.80 -20.17 7.29
N ASN A 35 60.06 -20.29 8.60
CA ASN A 35 60.86 -21.28 9.34
C ASN A 35 60.43 -21.31 10.82
N GLY A 36 60.34 -22.48 11.46
CA GLY A 36 59.98 -22.62 12.88
C GLY A 36 59.87 -24.09 13.28
N ASN A 37 60.44 -24.48 14.43
CA ASN A 37 60.77 -25.89 14.72
C ASN A 37 60.38 -26.31 16.15
N SER A 38 59.63 -27.41 16.27
CA SER A 38 59.46 -28.26 17.48
C SER A 38 58.85 -27.59 18.75
N ASN A 39 58.19 -28.30 19.67
CA ASN A 39 57.95 -29.75 19.82
C ASN A 39 56.54 -30.01 20.43
N LEU A 40 56.10 -31.28 20.45
CA LEU A 40 54.91 -31.72 21.17
C LEU A 40 55.11 -31.68 22.70
N GLN A 41 54.01 -31.45 23.44
CA GLN A 41 53.86 -31.90 24.82
C GLN A 41 52.73 -32.92 24.91
N LEU A 42 52.96 -34.00 25.67
CA LEU A 42 51.99 -35.08 25.86
C LEU A 42 51.88 -35.42 27.36
N LYS A 43 50.89 -34.78 27.98
CA LYS A 43 50.06 -35.22 29.11
C LYS A 43 50.64 -36.28 30.11
N GLU A 44 51.01 -35.78 31.31
CA GLU A 44 50.53 -36.23 32.64
C GLU A 44 50.77 -37.69 33.11
N ALA A 45 51.61 -37.89 34.17
CA ALA A 45 51.30 -38.68 35.38
C ALA A 45 52.48 -38.86 36.40
N HIS A 46 52.22 -38.49 37.66
CA HIS A 46 52.50 -39.18 38.95
C HIS A 46 53.85 -39.88 39.32
N SER A 47 54.47 -39.34 40.39
CA SER A 47 54.90 -39.97 41.68
C SER A 47 56.03 -41.03 41.78
N ASP A 48 57.11 -40.61 42.47
CA ASP A 48 57.67 -41.14 43.74
C ASP A 48 58.47 -42.46 43.85
N GLU A 49 59.20 -42.54 44.98
CA GLU A 49 60.09 -43.61 45.53
C GLU A 49 61.40 -43.84 44.73
N ASP A 50 62.62 -43.56 45.23
CA ASP A 50 63.30 -43.73 46.54
C ASP A 50 63.81 -45.16 46.81
N ASP A 51 65.13 -45.33 46.83
CA ASP A 51 65.87 -46.29 47.67
C ASP A 51 67.40 -46.02 47.54
N GLY A 52 68.11 -45.78 48.66
CA GLY A 52 69.39 -45.06 48.58
C GLY A 52 70.43 -45.19 49.71
N ALA A 53 70.50 -46.29 50.46
CA ALA A 53 71.61 -46.55 51.38
C ALA A 53 71.79 -48.06 51.72
N GLY A 54 72.99 -48.53 52.11
CA GLY A 54 74.25 -47.77 52.16
C GLY A 54 75.32 -48.19 53.18
N SER A 55 75.28 -49.40 53.76
CA SER A 55 76.41 -50.00 54.53
C SER A 55 76.92 -49.24 55.78
N ASP A 56 76.60 -49.75 56.96
CA ASP A 56 77.34 -49.52 58.21
C ASP A 56 77.29 -50.82 59.05
N GLY A 57 78.13 -51.10 60.05
CA GLY A 57 79.24 -50.35 60.64
C GLY A 57 79.62 -51.01 61.97
N PHE A 58 80.88 -51.37 62.21
CA PHE A 58 81.25 -52.16 63.41
C PHE A 58 81.07 -51.39 64.71
N GLU A 59 80.27 -51.92 65.65
CA GLU A 59 80.31 -51.49 67.05
C GLU A 59 81.61 -51.92 67.73
N LEU A 60 82.19 -51.04 68.55
CA LEU A 60 83.31 -51.37 69.44
C LEU A 60 83.04 -50.93 70.88
N ILE A 61 83.50 -51.79 71.79
CA ILE A 61 83.23 -51.75 73.23
C ILE A 61 83.97 -50.59 73.90
N ASN A 62 83.34 -49.92 74.87
CA ASN A 62 84.07 -49.59 76.09
C ASN A 62 83.21 -49.56 77.37
N VAL A 63 83.90 -49.69 78.50
CA VAL A 63 83.36 -49.95 79.84
C VAL A 63 83.88 -48.86 80.81
N LYS A 64 83.37 -48.89 82.05
CA LYS A 64 83.88 -48.27 83.30
C LYS A 64 83.18 -46.94 83.65
N GLU A 65 82.28 -46.86 84.64
CA GLU A 65 82.36 -47.18 86.09
C GLU A 65 83.01 -46.03 86.88
N ASN A 66 82.21 -45.41 87.75
CA ASN A 66 82.60 -44.28 88.61
C ASN A 66 82.86 -44.77 90.04
N PHE A 67 83.82 -44.18 90.75
CA PHE A 67 83.69 -43.89 92.19
C PHE A 67 84.72 -42.83 92.59
N ASP A 68 84.33 -41.89 93.46
CA ASP A 68 85.26 -40.88 94.01
C ASP A 68 84.89 -40.42 95.44
N SER A 69 85.95 -40.29 96.25
CA SER A 69 86.19 -39.51 97.48
C SER A 69 85.09 -39.12 98.51
N THR A 70 85.40 -39.39 99.78
CA THR A 70 85.16 -38.54 100.99
C THR A 70 85.99 -39.16 102.14
N LYS A 71 87.01 -38.54 102.77
CA LYS A 71 87.22 -37.24 103.48
C LYS A 71 86.69 -37.24 104.94
N VAL A 72 87.54 -36.78 105.89
CA VAL A 72 87.36 -36.33 107.32
C VAL A 72 88.47 -36.95 108.22
N GLU A 73 88.95 -36.41 109.35
CA GLU A 73 89.33 -35.05 109.86
C GLU A 73 90.01 -35.24 111.26
N GLU A 74 90.67 -34.23 111.85
CA GLU A 74 91.17 -34.19 113.29
C GLU A 74 92.24 -35.25 113.72
N GLU A 75 92.98 -35.22 114.86
CA GLU A 75 93.24 -34.24 115.94
C GLU A 75 94.66 -34.39 116.61
N ILE A 76 94.95 -33.52 117.59
CA ILE A 76 96.10 -33.31 118.53
C ILE A 76 96.94 -34.52 119.04
N ALA A 77 98.29 -34.37 119.15
CA ALA A 77 99.15 -34.77 120.33
C ALA A 77 100.69 -34.48 120.18
N ALA A 78 101.45 -34.47 121.30
CA ALA A 78 102.93 -34.31 121.39
C ALA A 78 103.49 -35.04 122.67
N PRO A 79 104.74 -34.88 123.21
CA PRO A 79 106.04 -34.36 122.70
C PRO A 79 107.30 -35.24 123.04
N ARG A 80 108.52 -34.89 122.54
CA ARG A 80 109.91 -35.28 123.01
C ARG A 80 110.94 -34.17 122.62
N SER A 81 112.15 -33.93 123.17
CA SER A 81 113.05 -34.49 124.22
C SER A 81 114.19 -35.47 123.79
N ALA A 82 115.46 -35.43 124.27
CA ALA A 82 116.26 -34.39 124.99
C ALA A 82 117.80 -34.71 125.11
N THR A 83 118.66 -33.67 125.00
CA THR A 83 119.94 -33.34 125.74
C THR A 83 121.13 -34.32 126.01
N VAL A 84 122.38 -33.84 125.74
CA VAL A 84 123.66 -33.78 126.57
C VAL A 84 124.19 -35.07 127.29
N GLY A 85 125.50 -35.38 127.48
CA GLY A 85 126.82 -34.82 127.09
C GLY A 85 127.98 -35.10 128.11
N VAL A 86 129.26 -34.96 127.71
CA VAL A 86 130.52 -34.84 128.55
C VAL A 86 131.20 -36.13 129.13
N SER A 87 132.55 -36.08 129.27
CA SER A 87 133.55 -37.06 129.83
C SER A 87 133.63 -37.06 131.40
N PRO A 88 134.69 -37.47 132.20
CA PRO A 88 136.17 -37.57 131.99
C PRO A 88 136.97 -38.65 132.84
N VAL A 89 138.30 -38.44 133.11
CA VAL A 89 139.15 -38.94 134.26
C VAL A 89 139.67 -40.41 134.23
N THR A 90 140.87 -40.89 134.69
CA THR A 90 142.30 -40.48 135.02
C THR A 90 143.21 -41.79 135.01
N LYS A 91 144.43 -42.04 135.58
CA LYS A 91 145.39 -41.36 136.53
C LYS A 91 146.91 -41.72 136.40
N GLU A 92 147.55 -42.43 137.36
CA GLU A 92 149.01 -42.48 137.69
C GLU A 92 149.48 -43.92 138.13
N CYS A 93 150.75 -44.41 138.11
CA CYS A 93 152.12 -43.96 138.54
C CYS A 93 152.43 -44.16 140.08
N PRO A 94 153.68 -44.20 140.65
CA PRO A 94 155.06 -44.06 140.10
C PRO A 94 156.27 -44.88 140.75
N MET A 95 157.47 -44.80 140.13
CA MET A 95 158.91 -44.60 140.59
C MET A 95 159.67 -45.28 141.80
N ASP A 96 161.02 -45.24 141.67
CA ASP A 96 162.15 -45.16 142.67
C ASP A 96 162.71 -46.40 143.45
N ALA A 97 164.00 -46.52 143.88
CA ALA A 97 165.31 -45.87 143.52
C ALA A 97 166.58 -46.49 144.23
N GLU A 98 167.81 -46.22 143.73
CA GLU A 98 169.16 -46.19 144.43
C GLU A 98 169.75 -47.49 145.11
N LYS A 99 171.04 -47.69 145.55
CA LYS A 99 172.37 -46.97 145.47
C LYS A 99 173.65 -47.85 145.80
N LYS A 100 174.83 -47.39 145.33
CA LYS A 100 176.21 -47.40 145.94
C LYS A 100 177.10 -48.68 146.05
N THR A 101 178.13 -48.64 146.94
CA THR A 101 179.51 -49.23 146.90
C THR A 101 180.19 -49.14 148.32
N ALA A 102 181.29 -49.77 148.76
CA ALA A 102 182.20 -50.91 148.40
C ALA A 102 183.26 -51.07 149.56
N ILE A 103 184.56 -51.36 149.31
CA ILE A 103 185.74 -51.40 150.28
C ILE A 103 185.87 -52.80 151.00
N GLU A 104 187.01 -53.40 151.45
CA GLU A 104 188.33 -52.98 152.01
C GLU A 104 189.54 -53.94 151.71
N GLU A 105 190.70 -53.79 152.39
CA GLU A 105 192.04 -54.40 152.09
C GLU A 105 192.75 -55.11 153.31
N HIS A 106 194.00 -55.57 153.11
CA HIS A 106 195.11 -55.77 154.11
C HIS A 106 195.07 -57.01 155.09
N GLU A 107 196.14 -57.45 155.81
CA GLU A 107 197.48 -56.89 156.14
C GLU A 107 198.66 -57.93 156.39
N LEU A 108 199.79 -57.43 156.95
CA LEU A 108 201.13 -57.97 157.38
C LEU A 108 201.12 -59.06 158.50
N ALA A 109 202.17 -59.65 159.13
CA ALA A 109 203.67 -59.80 159.10
C ALA A 109 204.06 -60.99 160.08
N GLY A 110 205.30 -61.46 160.40
CA GLY A 110 206.71 -61.21 159.98
C GLY A 110 207.72 -61.14 161.18
N ASP A 111 208.73 -62.03 161.31
CA ASP A 111 209.75 -62.02 162.41
C ASP A 111 211.16 -62.63 162.08
N LEU A 112 212.08 -62.75 163.06
CA LEU A 112 213.54 -62.55 162.92
C LEU A 112 214.46 -63.49 163.77
N LYS A 113 215.67 -63.90 163.26
CA LYS A 113 217.04 -63.82 163.92
C LYS A 113 218.17 -64.80 163.44
N HIS A 114 219.41 -64.35 163.71
CA HIS A 114 220.80 -64.89 163.68
C HIS A 114 221.09 -66.38 164.07
N PRO A 115 222.36 -66.92 163.92
CA PRO A 115 223.56 -66.45 163.19
C PRO A 115 224.35 -67.50 162.33
N GLU A 116 225.24 -66.97 161.47
CA GLU A 116 226.55 -67.45 160.92
C GLU A 116 226.95 -68.94 160.71
N SER A 117 227.48 -69.20 159.49
CA SER A 117 228.36 -70.31 159.04
C SER A 117 227.74 -71.73 158.88
N SER A 118 227.97 -72.51 157.80
CA SER A 118 228.92 -72.38 156.67
C SER A 118 228.28 -72.56 155.28
N LEU A 119 227.56 -71.53 154.83
CA LEU A 119 227.32 -71.11 153.44
C LEU A 119 226.51 -71.97 152.44
N LEU A 120 226.91 -73.20 152.06
CA LEU A 120 226.64 -73.67 150.68
C LEU A 120 225.45 -74.63 150.42
N ASP A 121 225.01 -75.47 151.37
CA ASP A 121 224.12 -76.61 151.04
C ASP A 121 222.60 -76.31 151.08
N LYS A 122 222.17 -75.27 151.80
CA LYS A 122 220.73 -74.96 151.96
C LYS A 122 220.07 -74.35 150.71
N GLN A 123 220.84 -73.70 149.85
CA GLN A 123 220.33 -72.84 148.77
C GLN A 123 219.61 -73.64 147.67
N THR A 124 220.03 -74.90 147.45
CA THR A 124 219.50 -75.80 146.41
C THR A 124 218.05 -76.21 146.64
N LYS A 125 217.64 -76.44 147.90
CA LYS A 125 216.27 -76.90 148.21
C LYS A 125 215.22 -75.81 148.02
N GLN A 126 215.54 -74.57 148.39
CA GLN A 126 214.65 -73.42 148.14
C GLN A 126 214.40 -73.21 146.64
N PHE A 127 215.41 -73.45 145.79
CA PHE A 127 215.25 -73.37 144.33
C PHE A 127 214.27 -74.41 143.78
N GLN A 128 214.31 -75.64 144.29
CA GLN A 128 213.40 -76.70 143.85
C GLN A 128 211.95 -76.45 144.30
N GLU A 129 211.76 -75.97 145.55
CA GLU A 129 210.46 -75.58 146.09
C GLU A 129 209.86 -74.37 145.34
N LEU A 130 210.69 -73.38 144.98
CA LEU A 130 210.29 -72.28 144.09
C LEU A 130 209.91 -72.76 142.69
N THR A 131 210.59 -73.78 142.16
CA THR A 131 210.30 -74.32 140.82
C THR A 131 208.93 -74.98 140.78
N SER A 132 208.62 -75.87 141.72
CA SER A 132 207.28 -76.47 141.79
C SER A 132 206.19 -75.45 142.11
N ARG A 133 206.49 -74.38 142.86
CA ARG A 133 205.53 -73.27 143.05
C ARG A 133 205.31 -72.45 141.76
N ILE A 134 206.30 -72.35 140.89
CA ILE A 134 206.14 -71.76 139.55
C ILE A 134 205.27 -72.67 138.66
N GLU A 135 205.52 -73.99 138.65
CA GLU A 135 204.71 -74.95 137.89
C GLU A 135 203.23 -74.94 138.33
N GLU A 136 202.95 -74.86 139.65
CA GLU A 136 201.60 -74.65 140.18
C GLU A 136 200.97 -73.36 139.64
N LEU A 137 201.67 -72.22 139.77
CA LEU A 137 201.19 -70.90 139.34
C LEU A 137 200.99 -70.82 137.82
N GLU A 138 201.83 -71.48 137.01
CA GLU A 138 201.64 -71.57 135.56
C GLU A 138 200.39 -72.38 135.21
N SER A 139 200.13 -73.49 135.90
CA SER A 139 198.92 -74.30 135.71
C SER A 139 197.63 -73.57 136.17
N GLU A 140 197.70 -72.81 137.27
CA GLU A 140 196.60 -71.98 137.76
C GLU A 140 196.32 -70.81 136.81
N LYS A 141 197.37 -70.18 136.29
CA LYS A 141 197.30 -69.14 135.24
C LYS A 141 196.71 -69.69 133.93
N ASP A 142 197.10 -70.88 133.48
CA ASP A 142 196.54 -71.49 132.26
C ASP A 142 195.07 -71.88 132.44
N LYS A 143 194.70 -72.38 133.62
CA LYS A 143 193.29 -72.60 133.98
C LYS A 143 192.50 -71.29 134.01
N LEU A 144 193.04 -70.23 134.61
CA LEU A 144 192.40 -68.90 134.64
C LEU A 144 192.22 -68.32 133.22
N VAL A 145 193.21 -68.46 132.34
CA VAL A 145 193.10 -68.05 130.93
C VAL A 145 192.02 -68.86 130.21
N LYS A 146 191.89 -70.16 130.49
CA LYS A 146 190.81 -70.98 129.93
C LYS A 146 189.43 -70.56 130.47
N ASP A 147 189.28 -70.44 131.79
CA ASP A 147 188.03 -70.05 132.42
C ASP A 147 187.60 -68.63 131.97
N LEU A 148 188.56 -67.72 131.78
CA LEU A 148 188.34 -66.36 131.23
C LEU A 148 187.89 -66.41 129.77
N THR A 149 188.56 -67.16 128.90
CA THR A 149 188.19 -67.25 127.48
C THR A 149 186.89 -68.02 127.25
N GLU A 150 186.55 -69.00 128.09
CA GLU A 150 185.26 -69.69 128.07
C GLU A 150 184.13 -68.75 128.56
N ALA A 151 184.39 -67.89 129.55
CA ALA A 151 183.49 -66.82 129.97
C ALA A 151 183.31 -65.72 128.92
N GLU A 152 184.39 -65.28 128.25
CA GLU A 152 184.36 -64.27 127.18
C GLU A 152 183.58 -64.79 125.96
N ASN A 153 183.83 -66.03 125.52
CA ASN A 153 183.05 -66.66 124.46
C ASN A 153 181.56 -66.75 124.84
N LYS A 154 181.24 -67.12 126.09
CA LYS A 154 179.86 -67.16 126.58
C LYS A 154 179.22 -65.76 126.64
N GLN A 155 179.95 -64.74 127.06
CA GLN A 155 179.50 -63.35 127.06
C GLN A 155 179.23 -62.85 125.63
N ASN A 156 180.10 -63.17 124.67
CA ASN A 156 179.92 -62.85 123.26
C ASN A 156 178.69 -63.58 122.67
N LEU A 157 178.47 -64.84 123.02
CA LEU A 157 177.29 -65.61 122.60
C LEU A 157 175.99 -65.01 123.18
N HIS A 158 175.98 -64.63 124.46
CA HIS A 158 174.87 -63.88 125.06
C HIS A 158 174.66 -62.50 124.40
N TYR A 159 175.72 -61.77 124.08
CA TYR A 159 175.64 -60.47 123.40
C TYR A 159 175.05 -60.59 121.99
N ASN A 160 175.48 -61.58 121.20
CA ASN A 160 174.93 -61.83 119.87
C ASN A 160 173.46 -62.25 119.93
N SER A 161 173.10 -63.14 120.87
CA SER A 161 171.70 -63.53 121.09
C SER A 161 170.82 -62.35 121.54
N LEU A 162 171.33 -61.47 122.39
CA LEU A 162 170.64 -60.25 122.80
C LEU A 162 170.50 -59.24 121.64
N GLN A 163 171.53 -59.09 120.81
CA GLN A 163 171.49 -58.23 119.63
C GLN A 163 170.53 -58.78 118.56
N GLU A 164 170.44 -60.10 118.39
CA GLU A 164 169.46 -60.75 117.52
C GLU A 164 168.03 -60.62 118.05
N ALA A 165 167.81 -60.81 119.34
CA ALA A 165 166.53 -60.55 119.99
C ALA A 165 166.12 -59.06 119.88
N GLN A 166 167.06 -58.12 120.02
CA GLN A 166 166.81 -56.69 119.84
C GLN A 166 166.46 -56.36 118.39
N LYS A 167 167.17 -56.92 117.39
CA LYS A 167 166.81 -56.80 115.96
C LYS A 167 165.42 -57.36 115.70
N SER A 168 165.12 -58.55 116.21
CA SER A 168 163.81 -59.20 116.07
C SER A 168 162.68 -58.37 116.69
N LEU A 169 162.92 -57.79 117.87
CA LEU A 169 161.99 -56.86 118.52
C LEU A 169 161.76 -55.60 117.66
N THR A 170 162.82 -54.94 117.18
CA THR A 170 162.66 -53.75 116.31
C THR A 170 161.96 -54.06 114.99
N MET A 171 162.11 -55.29 114.45
CA MET A 171 161.33 -55.76 113.30
C MET A 171 159.86 -55.99 113.68
N LYS A 172 159.57 -56.55 114.85
CA LYS A 172 158.19 -56.75 115.33
C LYS A 172 157.48 -55.46 115.69
N ASP A 173 158.17 -54.49 116.28
CA ASP A 173 157.66 -53.14 116.53
C ASP A 173 157.33 -52.45 115.20
N LYS A 174 158.16 -52.63 114.17
CA LYS A 174 157.88 -52.14 112.81
C LYS A 174 156.69 -52.85 112.18
N GLU A 175 156.64 -54.18 112.19
CA GLU A 175 155.49 -54.94 111.67
C GLU A 175 154.18 -54.55 112.37
N LEU A 176 154.23 -54.29 113.68
CA LEU A 176 153.06 -53.86 114.47
C LEU A 176 152.67 -52.41 114.14
N ALA A 177 153.63 -51.52 113.89
CA ALA A 177 153.36 -50.17 113.39
C ALA A 177 152.74 -50.19 111.98
N ASP A 178 153.37 -50.91 111.05
CA ASP A 178 152.89 -51.08 109.66
C ASP A 178 151.46 -51.69 109.65
N ALA A 179 151.17 -52.67 110.52
CA ALA A 179 149.84 -53.26 110.68
C ALA A 179 148.82 -52.32 111.36
N THR A 180 149.26 -51.48 112.31
CA THR A 180 148.40 -50.48 112.96
C THR A 180 148.04 -49.36 111.98
N GLU A 181 148.98 -48.96 111.12
CA GLU A 181 148.72 -48.03 110.02
C GLU A 181 147.76 -48.63 109.00
N SER A 182 147.97 -49.89 108.59
CA SER A 182 147.05 -50.63 107.69
C SER A 182 145.62 -50.74 108.25
N LEU A 183 145.47 -51.01 109.57
CA LEU A 183 144.15 -51.04 110.23
C LEU A 183 143.48 -49.67 110.30
N LYS A 184 144.26 -48.60 110.46
CA LYS A 184 143.79 -47.22 110.45
C LYS A 184 143.37 -46.77 109.05
N GLU A 185 144.12 -47.15 108.02
CA GLU A 185 143.79 -46.93 106.62
C GLU A 185 142.49 -47.65 106.25
N LEU A 186 142.40 -48.97 106.49
CA LEU A 186 141.18 -49.76 106.28
C LEU A 186 139.97 -49.22 107.08
N GLY A 187 140.19 -48.72 108.30
CA GLY A 187 139.15 -48.05 109.07
C GLY A 187 138.64 -46.76 108.42
N SER A 188 139.52 -46.01 107.74
CA SER A 188 139.15 -44.82 106.97
C SER A 188 138.49 -45.16 105.63
N GLU A 189 138.92 -46.23 104.94
CA GLU A 189 138.25 -46.76 103.76
C GLU A 189 136.85 -47.27 104.08
N LEU A 190 136.67 -47.97 105.21
CA LEU A 190 135.38 -48.47 105.67
C LEU A 190 134.41 -47.32 105.98
N GLU A 191 134.87 -46.28 106.68
CA GLU A 191 134.03 -45.10 106.97
C GLU A 191 133.75 -44.26 105.70
N SER A 192 134.66 -44.25 104.72
CA SER A 192 134.44 -43.67 103.39
C SER A 192 133.40 -44.45 102.58
N SER A 193 133.52 -45.78 102.54
CA SER A 193 132.58 -46.71 101.92
C SER A 193 131.18 -46.58 102.54
N LYS A 194 131.09 -46.54 103.87
CA LYS A 194 129.85 -46.31 104.61
C LYS A 194 129.18 -44.98 104.26
N LYS A 195 129.94 -43.90 104.11
CA LYS A 195 129.40 -42.62 103.61
C LYS A 195 128.90 -42.73 102.18
N ARG A 196 129.65 -43.39 101.28
CA ARG A 196 129.22 -43.57 99.89
C ARG A 196 127.96 -44.46 99.78
N ILE A 197 127.79 -45.44 100.66
CA ILE A 197 126.55 -46.22 100.78
C ILE A 197 125.39 -45.30 101.19
N GLN A 198 125.55 -44.48 102.23
CA GLN A 198 124.52 -43.53 102.67
C GLN A 198 124.18 -42.47 101.60
N GLU A 199 125.15 -42.04 100.80
CA GLU A 199 124.91 -41.20 99.62
C GLU A 199 124.11 -41.95 98.55
N ILE A 200 124.43 -43.22 98.26
CA ILE A 200 123.69 -44.05 97.29
C ILE A 200 122.26 -44.35 97.77
N GLU A 201 122.05 -44.57 99.06
CA GLU A 201 120.73 -44.74 99.66
C GLU A 201 119.89 -43.46 99.49
N ALA A 202 120.46 -42.28 99.79
CA ALA A 202 119.79 -41.00 99.57
C ALA A 202 119.58 -40.65 98.08
N GLU A 203 120.52 -41.02 97.20
CA GLU A 203 120.37 -40.91 95.73
C GLU A 203 119.23 -41.82 95.24
N LEU A 204 119.09 -43.02 95.79
CA LEU A 204 118.06 -44.01 95.44
C LEU A 204 116.67 -43.57 95.92
N ASP A 205 116.52 -43.12 97.17
CA ASP A 205 115.26 -42.56 97.69
C ASP A 205 114.85 -41.32 96.86
N SER A 206 115.80 -40.43 96.60
CA SER A 206 115.59 -39.28 95.72
C SER A 206 115.27 -39.68 94.27
N SER A 207 115.68 -40.86 93.81
CA SER A 207 115.33 -41.42 92.50
C SER A 207 113.91 -41.99 92.51
N ALA A 208 113.53 -42.71 93.57
CA ALA A 208 112.19 -43.26 93.76
C ALA A 208 111.12 -42.16 93.85
N ASP A 209 111.38 -41.07 94.55
CA ASP A 209 110.48 -39.90 94.59
C ASP A 209 110.38 -39.19 93.23
N LYS A 210 111.49 -39.06 92.48
CA LYS A 210 111.46 -38.55 91.09
C LYS A 210 110.66 -39.47 90.17
N PHE A 211 110.80 -40.79 90.32
CA PHE A 211 110.05 -41.77 89.54
C PHE A 211 108.55 -41.71 89.84
N ARG A 212 108.16 -41.66 91.13
CA ARG A 212 106.76 -41.49 91.53
C ARG A 212 106.14 -40.23 90.91
N LYS A 213 106.87 -39.11 90.94
CA LYS A 213 106.44 -37.85 90.31
C LYS A 213 106.34 -37.92 88.78
N LEU A 214 107.14 -38.76 88.11
CA LEU A 214 107.02 -39.00 86.67
C LEU A 214 105.82 -39.91 86.34
N GLU A 215 105.48 -40.87 87.20
CA GLU A 215 104.27 -41.68 87.11
C GLU A 215 103.01 -40.81 87.31
N GLU A 216 103.00 -39.96 88.34
CA GLU A 216 101.96 -38.95 88.60
C GLU A 216 101.73 -38.03 87.38
N LEU A 217 102.80 -37.46 86.81
CA LEU A 217 102.73 -36.61 85.61
C LEU A 217 102.31 -37.38 84.35
N LYS A 218 102.66 -38.67 84.23
CA LYS A 218 102.18 -39.55 83.16
C LYS A 218 100.67 -39.74 83.26
N ASP A 219 100.16 -40.01 84.45
CA ASP A 219 98.74 -40.30 84.67
C ASP A 219 97.88 -39.04 84.59
N GLU A 220 98.35 -37.89 85.10
CA GLU A 220 97.74 -36.58 84.89
C GLU A 220 97.67 -36.24 83.39
N ARG A 221 98.76 -36.44 82.65
CA ARG A 221 98.79 -36.22 81.19
C ARG A 221 97.90 -37.21 80.43
N SER A 222 97.78 -38.45 80.90
CA SER A 222 96.88 -39.46 80.33
C SER A 222 95.41 -39.06 80.54
N LEU A 223 95.05 -38.60 81.75
CA LEU A 223 93.73 -38.07 82.07
C LEU A 223 93.39 -36.84 81.23
N HIS A 224 94.31 -35.88 81.10
CA HIS A 224 94.12 -34.71 80.24
C HIS A 224 93.97 -35.11 78.77
N ALA A 225 94.73 -36.09 78.27
CA ALA A 225 94.60 -36.58 76.90
C ALA A 225 93.23 -37.25 76.66
N ALA A 226 92.75 -38.05 77.61
CA ALA A 226 91.41 -38.64 77.56
C ALA A 226 90.29 -37.59 77.64
N GLN A 227 90.44 -36.56 78.49
CA GLN A 227 89.48 -35.48 78.62
C GLN A 227 89.42 -34.59 77.36
N GLU A 228 90.56 -34.27 76.75
CA GLU A 228 90.58 -33.48 75.51
C GLU A 228 90.12 -34.31 74.31
N ALA A 229 90.37 -35.62 74.27
CA ALA A 229 89.78 -36.51 73.27
C ALA A 229 88.25 -36.60 73.42
N LYS A 230 87.72 -36.70 74.65
CA LYS A 230 86.28 -36.62 74.92
C LYS A 230 85.70 -35.28 74.43
N ARG A 231 86.38 -34.16 74.74
CA ARG A 231 86.00 -32.83 74.28
C ARG A 231 85.99 -32.70 72.76
N ALA A 232 86.96 -33.28 72.06
CA ALA A 232 86.95 -33.35 70.60
C ALA A 232 85.71 -34.07 70.08
N THR A 233 85.38 -35.26 70.61
CA THR A 233 84.17 -35.99 70.18
C THR A 233 82.85 -35.26 70.54
N GLU A 234 82.85 -34.39 71.55
CA GLU A 234 81.71 -33.52 71.88
C GLU A 234 81.59 -32.34 70.90
N LEU A 235 82.73 -31.78 70.45
CA LEU A 235 82.78 -30.76 69.40
C LEU A 235 82.35 -31.33 68.04
N ASP A 236 82.82 -32.52 67.67
CA ASP A 236 82.45 -33.20 66.42
C ASP A 236 80.93 -33.45 66.37
N LYS A 237 80.34 -33.99 67.46
CA LYS A 237 78.88 -34.19 67.57
C LYS A 237 78.09 -32.90 67.48
N MET A 238 78.59 -31.80 68.07
CA MET A 238 77.94 -30.49 67.92
C MET A 238 78.07 -29.95 66.49
N LEU A 239 79.15 -30.27 65.77
CA LEU A 239 79.36 -29.90 64.38
C LEU A 239 78.48 -30.72 63.42
N GLU A 240 78.30 -32.03 63.65
CA GLU A 240 77.34 -32.87 62.94
C GLU A 240 75.89 -32.40 63.17
N LEU A 241 75.54 -32.04 64.41
CA LEU A 241 74.24 -31.46 64.75
C LEU A 241 74.02 -30.11 64.05
N ALA A 242 75.04 -29.26 64.00
CA ALA A 242 74.98 -27.99 63.28
C ALA A 242 74.85 -28.18 61.75
N GLN A 243 75.54 -29.16 61.16
CA GLN A 243 75.46 -29.47 59.73
C GLN A 243 74.12 -30.10 59.33
N SER A 244 73.55 -30.97 60.16
CA SER A 244 72.23 -31.58 59.91
C SER A 244 71.11 -30.54 60.01
N ASN A 245 71.12 -29.70 61.06
CA ASN A 245 70.23 -28.55 61.19
C ASN A 245 70.39 -27.55 60.02
N MET A 246 71.61 -27.29 59.57
CA MET A 246 71.86 -26.43 58.39
C MET A 246 71.21 -27.00 57.12
N LYS A 247 71.33 -28.31 56.86
CA LYS A 247 70.69 -28.99 55.72
C LYS A 247 69.17 -29.01 55.81
N GLU A 248 68.63 -29.18 57.02
CA GLU A 248 67.19 -29.10 57.29
C GLU A 248 66.64 -27.69 57.02
N MET A 249 67.35 -26.66 57.51
CA MET A 249 67.03 -25.26 57.22
C MET A 249 67.17 -24.92 55.73
N GLU A 250 68.17 -25.46 55.03
CA GLU A 250 68.33 -25.32 53.58
C GLU A 250 67.15 -25.95 52.82
N LYS A 251 66.73 -27.16 53.20
CA LYS A 251 65.51 -27.81 52.67
C LYS A 251 64.24 -26.97 52.93
N HIS A 252 64.10 -26.39 54.12
CA HIS A 252 63.00 -25.47 54.42
C HIS A 252 63.04 -24.20 53.55
N ILE A 253 64.24 -23.63 53.32
CA ILE A 253 64.41 -22.47 52.43
C ILE A 253 64.02 -22.82 50.98
N SER A 254 64.43 -23.99 50.46
CA SER A 254 64.00 -24.44 49.13
C SER A 254 62.49 -24.63 49.04
N SER A 255 61.86 -25.26 50.05
CA SER A 255 60.40 -25.44 50.10
C SER A 255 59.66 -24.09 50.12
N LEU A 256 60.17 -23.11 50.85
CA LEU A 256 59.59 -21.75 50.90
C LEU A 256 59.83 -20.99 49.59
N GLN A 257 60.95 -21.19 48.91
CA GLN A 257 61.20 -20.60 47.58
C GLN A 257 60.24 -21.17 46.52
N GLU A 258 59.95 -22.47 46.57
CA GLU A 258 58.98 -23.11 45.68
C GLU A 258 57.53 -22.66 45.99
N GLU A 259 57.17 -22.54 47.27
CA GLU A 259 55.88 -21.98 47.70
C GLU A 259 55.71 -20.51 47.27
N ILE A 260 56.73 -19.66 47.47
CA ILE A 260 56.75 -18.27 47.00
C ILE A 260 56.58 -18.19 45.48
N LYS A 261 57.31 -19.02 44.72
CA LYS A 261 57.15 -19.09 43.26
C LYS A 261 55.73 -19.50 42.88
N GLY A 262 55.19 -20.57 43.48
CA GLY A 262 53.82 -21.01 43.26
C GLY A 262 52.75 -20.00 43.69
N HIS A 263 53.07 -19.04 44.55
CA HIS A 263 52.23 -17.87 44.83
C HIS A 263 52.38 -16.77 43.78
N GLN A 264 53.58 -16.52 43.25
CA GLN A 264 53.80 -15.56 42.16
C GLN A 264 53.11 -16.03 40.86
N ASP A 265 53.23 -17.31 40.51
CA ASP A 265 52.55 -17.92 39.37
C ASP A 265 51.01 -17.75 39.47
N LYS A 266 50.43 -18.00 40.65
CA LYS A 266 49.00 -17.74 40.95
C LYS A 266 48.61 -16.26 40.87
N VAL A 267 49.51 -15.34 41.21
CA VAL A 267 49.26 -13.90 41.09
C VAL A 267 49.24 -13.47 39.62
N THR A 268 50.10 -14.03 38.77
CA THR A 268 50.02 -13.81 37.31
C THR A 268 48.76 -14.41 36.70
N ASP A 269 48.34 -15.60 37.12
CA ASP A 269 47.07 -16.21 36.69
C ASP A 269 45.86 -15.34 37.08
N HIS A 270 45.82 -14.87 38.33
CA HIS A 270 44.75 -13.97 38.80
C HIS A 270 44.72 -12.65 38.03
N GLN A 271 45.88 -12.04 37.75
CA GLN A 271 45.97 -10.82 36.94
C GLN A 271 45.40 -11.05 35.53
N GLN A 272 45.75 -12.15 34.87
CA GLN A 272 45.22 -12.50 33.54
C GLN A 272 43.71 -12.77 33.57
N VAL A 273 43.19 -13.39 34.63
CA VAL A 273 41.75 -13.59 34.83
C VAL A 273 41.03 -12.26 35.07
N GLU A 274 41.60 -11.33 35.84
CA GLU A 274 41.01 -10.00 36.05
C GLU A 274 40.98 -9.18 34.76
N GLU A 275 42.07 -9.17 33.98
CA GLU A 275 42.11 -8.51 32.67
C GLU A 275 41.06 -9.10 31.71
N SER A 276 40.94 -10.43 31.66
CA SER A 276 39.92 -11.13 30.87
C SER A 276 38.49 -10.76 31.30
N LEU A 277 38.26 -10.64 32.61
CA LEU A 277 36.97 -10.23 33.18
C LEU A 277 36.63 -8.78 32.85
N GLN A 278 37.60 -7.86 32.88
CA GLN A 278 37.39 -6.47 32.48
C GLN A 278 37.10 -6.32 30.98
N SER A 279 37.70 -7.15 30.12
CA SER A 279 37.32 -7.24 28.69
C SER A 279 35.87 -7.68 28.55
N ALA A 280 35.49 -8.81 29.16
CA ALA A 280 34.13 -9.35 29.10
C ALA A 280 33.07 -8.37 29.65
N ILE A 281 33.37 -7.62 30.72
CA ILE A 281 32.51 -6.55 31.25
C ILE A 281 32.35 -5.39 30.25
N SER A 282 33.40 -5.07 29.48
CA SER A 282 33.38 -4.00 28.49
C SER A 282 32.63 -4.41 27.22
N GLU A 283 32.82 -5.65 26.76
CA GLU A 283 32.06 -6.27 25.67
C GLU A 283 30.56 -6.36 26.01
N LEU A 284 30.22 -6.77 27.24
CA LEU A 284 28.83 -6.84 27.71
C LEU A 284 28.14 -5.47 27.70
N LYS A 285 28.84 -4.40 28.06
CA LYS A 285 28.31 -3.02 27.96
C LYS A 285 28.04 -2.64 26.50
N ALA A 286 28.97 -2.90 25.58
CA ALA A 286 28.78 -2.63 24.16
C ALA A 286 27.59 -3.41 23.57
N VAL A 287 27.40 -4.67 23.98
CA VAL A 287 26.21 -5.47 23.62
C VAL A 287 24.92 -4.89 24.21
N GLN A 288 24.94 -4.38 25.45
CA GLN A 288 23.78 -3.74 26.07
C GLN A 288 23.41 -2.41 25.39
N GLU A 289 24.38 -1.59 25.00
CA GLU A 289 24.17 -0.36 24.23
C GLU A 289 23.61 -0.66 22.83
N ALA A 290 24.17 -1.65 22.13
CA ALA A 290 23.67 -2.11 20.83
C ALA A 290 22.23 -2.68 20.91
N LEU A 291 21.90 -3.38 21.99
CA LEU A 291 20.55 -3.89 22.25
C LEU A 291 19.55 -2.74 22.46
N GLU A 292 19.91 -1.69 23.21
CA GLU A 292 19.01 -0.55 23.44
C GLU A 292 18.80 0.28 22.16
N LEU A 293 19.85 0.45 21.34
CA LEU A 293 19.74 1.01 20.00
C LEU A 293 18.82 0.18 19.10
N SER A 294 18.93 -1.15 19.15
CA SER A 294 18.08 -2.06 18.38
C SER A 294 16.61 -1.97 18.80
N LYS A 295 16.29 -1.93 20.10
CA LYS A 295 14.92 -1.68 20.59
C LYS A 295 14.36 -0.35 20.10
N SER A 296 15.18 0.71 20.15
CA SER A 296 14.78 2.04 19.66
C SER A 296 14.42 1.99 18.18
N GLN A 297 15.25 1.33 17.35
CA GLN A 297 14.96 1.11 15.93
C GLN A 297 13.68 0.30 15.69
N VAL A 298 13.41 -0.74 16.50
CA VAL A 298 12.15 -1.51 16.40
C VAL A 298 10.94 -0.63 16.69
N ALA A 299 10.94 0.15 17.77
CA ALA A 299 9.85 1.08 18.08
C ALA A 299 9.65 2.14 16.95
N ASP A 300 10.76 2.61 16.37
CA ASP A 300 10.77 3.50 15.22
C ASP A 300 10.17 2.87 13.95
N PHE A 301 10.27 1.54 13.78
CA PHE A 301 9.63 0.80 12.70
C PHE A 301 8.16 0.49 13.01
N GLU A 302 7.80 0.15 14.25
CA GLU A 302 6.41 -0.06 14.69
C GLU A 302 5.57 1.21 14.48
N LEU A 303 6.10 2.39 14.81
CA LEU A 303 5.44 3.68 14.54
C LEU A 303 5.27 3.95 13.04
N LYS A 304 6.27 3.61 12.22
CA LYS A 304 6.18 3.77 10.75
C LYS A 304 5.17 2.79 10.14
N LEU A 305 5.11 1.55 10.64
CA LEU A 305 4.13 0.54 10.21
C LEU A 305 2.70 0.99 10.56
N ALA A 306 2.46 1.41 11.80
CA ALA A 306 1.15 1.90 12.23
C ALA A 306 0.68 3.14 11.44
N ALA A 307 1.61 4.02 11.03
CA ALA A 307 1.30 5.13 10.14
C ALA A 307 0.93 4.66 8.72
N GLN A 308 1.65 3.67 8.17
CA GLN A 308 1.33 3.07 6.87
C GLN A 308 -0.01 2.32 6.89
N ASP A 309 -0.31 1.55 7.93
CA ASP A 309 -1.61 0.87 8.10
C ASP A 309 -2.77 1.89 8.18
N ALA A 310 -2.56 3.03 8.85
CA ALA A 310 -3.53 4.12 8.88
C ALA A 310 -3.74 4.77 7.50
N ASP A 311 -2.69 4.92 6.69
CA ASP A 311 -2.81 5.45 5.32
C ASP A 311 -3.43 4.43 4.35
N ILE A 312 -3.11 3.13 4.47
CA ILE A 312 -3.76 2.03 3.76
C ILE A 312 -5.26 2.00 4.09
N SER A 313 -5.62 2.23 5.36
CA SER A 313 -7.02 2.32 5.80
C SER A 313 -7.76 3.48 5.11
N LYS A 314 -7.18 4.70 5.12
CA LYS A 314 -7.74 5.88 4.42
C LYS A 314 -7.90 5.64 2.92
N LEU A 315 -6.90 5.04 2.27
CA LEU A 315 -6.94 4.73 0.83
C LEU A 315 -8.01 3.67 0.51
N THR A 316 -8.22 2.71 1.42
CA THR A 316 -9.30 1.71 1.31
C THR A 316 -10.68 2.36 1.48
N GLU A 317 -10.84 3.30 2.41
CA GLU A 317 -12.06 4.10 2.57
C GLU A 317 -12.34 4.98 1.34
N GLU A 318 -11.33 5.70 0.82
CA GLU A 318 -11.51 6.48 -0.41
C GLU A 318 -11.86 5.57 -1.60
N LEU A 319 -11.19 4.42 -1.77
CA LEU A 319 -11.50 3.48 -2.85
C LEU A 319 -12.96 3.00 -2.78
N ASN A 320 -13.44 2.62 -1.60
CA ASN A 320 -14.84 2.23 -1.40
C ASN A 320 -15.82 3.37 -1.69
N HIS A 321 -15.49 4.61 -1.31
CA HIS A 321 -16.28 5.80 -1.64
C HIS A 321 -16.26 6.09 -3.16
N ARG A 322 -15.11 5.92 -3.83
CA ARG A 322 -14.96 6.07 -5.29
C ARG A 322 -15.81 5.04 -6.03
N CYS A 323 -15.74 3.76 -5.67
CA CYS A 323 -16.60 2.72 -6.27
C CYS A 323 -18.09 2.99 -6.04
N SER A 324 -18.48 3.45 -4.85
CA SER A 324 -19.88 3.81 -4.54
C SER A 324 -20.37 5.00 -5.38
N SER A 325 -19.50 6.00 -5.59
CA SER A 325 -19.77 7.16 -6.45
C SER A 325 -19.83 6.78 -7.93
N GLU A 326 -18.91 5.93 -8.40
CA GLU A 326 -18.88 5.39 -9.76
C GLU A 326 -20.14 4.59 -10.09
N GLU A 327 -20.61 3.75 -9.17
CA GLU A 327 -21.85 2.98 -9.34
C GLU A 327 -23.09 3.89 -9.35
N SER A 328 -23.11 4.95 -8.52
CA SER A 328 -24.14 6.00 -8.59
C SER A 328 -24.12 6.74 -9.93
N LEU A 329 -22.94 6.97 -10.52
CA LEU A 329 -22.81 7.58 -11.84
C LEU A 329 -23.24 6.61 -12.96
N LYS A 330 -22.86 5.33 -12.92
CA LYS A 330 -23.36 4.30 -13.86
C LYS A 330 -24.88 4.22 -13.85
N GLN A 331 -25.50 4.19 -12.68
CA GLN A 331 -26.96 4.17 -12.56
C GLN A 331 -27.61 5.44 -13.15
N LYS A 332 -26.96 6.61 -13.03
CA LYS A 332 -27.43 7.85 -13.68
C LYS A 332 -27.25 7.81 -15.19
N THR A 333 -26.13 7.30 -15.70
CA THR A 333 -25.89 7.11 -17.14
C THR A 333 -26.95 6.20 -17.76
N VAL A 334 -27.22 5.03 -17.15
CA VAL A 334 -28.27 4.11 -17.64
C VAL A 334 -29.66 4.74 -17.60
N LYS A 335 -29.97 5.58 -16.60
CA LYS A 335 -31.23 6.35 -16.58
C LYS A 335 -31.31 7.34 -17.74
N LEU A 336 -30.27 8.15 -17.96
CA LEU A 336 -30.20 9.11 -19.07
C LEU A 336 -30.20 8.43 -20.45
N GLU A 337 -29.60 7.25 -20.59
CA GLU A 337 -29.59 6.44 -21.82
C GLU A 337 -30.99 5.87 -22.13
N ASN A 338 -31.70 5.39 -21.11
CA ASN A 338 -33.10 4.99 -21.24
C ASN A 338 -34.01 6.19 -21.58
N GLU A 339 -33.85 7.33 -20.89
CA GLU A 339 -34.58 8.57 -21.16
C GLU A 339 -34.33 9.03 -22.61
N LEU A 340 -33.07 9.07 -23.06
CA LEU A 340 -32.70 9.39 -24.44
C LEU A 340 -33.32 8.43 -25.46
N THR A 341 -33.38 7.13 -25.14
CA THR A 341 -34.03 6.11 -25.98
C THR A 341 -35.52 6.39 -26.11
N THR A 342 -36.23 6.63 -25.00
CA THR A 342 -37.68 6.95 -25.03
C THR A 342 -37.97 8.25 -25.79
N VAL A 343 -37.12 9.28 -25.66
CA VAL A 343 -37.24 10.54 -26.42
C VAL A 343 -36.97 10.31 -27.92
N HIS A 344 -36.06 9.40 -28.28
CA HIS A 344 -35.82 9.01 -29.67
C HIS A 344 -37.01 8.27 -30.27
N GLU A 345 -37.58 7.30 -29.54
CA GLU A 345 -38.80 6.57 -29.93
C GLU A 345 -40.00 7.52 -30.08
N GLU A 346 -40.21 8.44 -29.14
CA GLU A 346 -41.22 9.49 -29.24
C GLU A 346 -41.02 10.39 -30.47
N LEU A 347 -39.77 10.77 -30.78
CA LEU A 347 -39.45 11.62 -31.93
C LEU A 347 -39.69 10.86 -33.24
N GLN A 348 -39.33 9.58 -33.31
CA GLN A 348 -39.59 8.72 -34.45
C GLN A 348 -41.10 8.53 -34.68
N ALA A 349 -41.88 8.31 -33.61
CA ALA A 349 -43.34 8.24 -33.68
C ALA A 349 -43.96 9.57 -34.16
N LYS A 350 -43.46 10.72 -33.68
CA LYS A 350 -43.88 12.06 -34.14
C LYS A 350 -43.52 12.30 -35.61
N LEU A 351 -42.36 11.85 -36.09
CA LEU A 351 -41.98 11.91 -37.51
C LEU A 351 -42.90 11.05 -38.39
N LEU A 352 -43.21 9.81 -37.98
CA LEU A 352 -44.15 8.95 -38.68
C LEU A 352 -45.57 9.57 -38.74
N SER A 353 -46.04 10.16 -37.64
CA SER A 353 -47.32 10.87 -37.58
C SER A 353 -47.35 12.13 -38.46
N LEU A 354 -46.21 12.85 -38.57
CA LEU A 354 -46.08 13.98 -39.50
C LEU A 354 -46.10 13.54 -40.97
N TYR A 355 -45.44 12.44 -41.34
CA TYR A 355 -45.55 11.87 -42.68
C TYR A 355 -46.99 11.38 -43.00
N GLU A 356 -47.69 10.82 -42.02
CA GLU A 356 -49.11 10.45 -42.16
C GLU A 356 -50.01 11.69 -42.36
N MET A 357 -49.71 12.80 -41.68
CA MET A 357 -50.41 14.08 -41.87
C MET A 357 -50.08 14.72 -43.23
N GLU A 358 -48.83 14.67 -43.67
CA GLU A 358 -48.38 15.19 -44.97
C GLU A 358 -49.04 14.44 -46.14
N THR A 359 -49.07 13.10 -46.07
CA THR A 359 -49.75 12.27 -47.09
C THR A 359 -51.26 12.51 -47.14
N LYS A 360 -51.93 12.66 -45.98
CA LYS A 360 -53.35 13.07 -45.93
C LYS A 360 -53.59 14.47 -46.49
N LEU A 361 -52.66 15.41 -46.29
CA LEU A 361 -52.77 16.76 -46.82
C LEU A 361 -52.58 16.81 -48.35
N ASP A 362 -51.67 16.00 -48.89
CA ASP A 362 -51.48 15.82 -50.33
C ASP A 362 -52.68 15.09 -50.98
N GLU A 363 -53.25 14.09 -50.32
CA GLU A 363 -54.50 13.45 -50.73
C GLU A 363 -55.68 14.43 -50.73
N GLN A 364 -55.84 15.23 -49.66
CA GLN A 364 -56.85 16.30 -49.59
C GLN A 364 -56.62 17.40 -50.62
N ALA A 365 -55.36 17.74 -50.94
CA ALA A 365 -55.04 18.71 -51.98
C ALA A 365 -55.43 18.20 -53.38
N LYS A 366 -55.24 16.91 -53.64
CA LYS A 366 -55.69 16.25 -54.89
C LYS A 366 -57.20 16.13 -54.97
N GLU A 367 -57.87 15.71 -53.89
CA GLU A 367 -59.34 15.73 -53.80
C GLU A 367 -59.86 17.13 -54.10
N ARG A 368 -59.35 18.14 -53.38
CA ARG A 368 -59.68 19.54 -53.64
C ARG A 368 -59.45 19.91 -55.10
N GLN A 369 -58.30 19.62 -55.69
CA GLN A 369 -58.01 19.93 -57.10
C GLN A 369 -59.04 19.29 -58.05
N THR A 370 -59.48 18.05 -57.79
CA THR A 370 -60.53 17.41 -58.60
C THR A 370 -61.90 18.04 -58.40
N THR A 371 -62.26 18.48 -57.17
CA THR A 371 -63.50 19.23 -56.92
C THR A 371 -63.47 20.62 -57.54
N GLU A 372 -62.31 21.29 -57.51
CA GLU A 372 -62.10 22.65 -58.03
C GLU A 372 -62.13 22.64 -59.57
N ALA A 373 -61.51 21.65 -60.23
CA ALA A 373 -61.65 21.42 -61.67
C ALA A 373 -63.07 20.99 -62.08
N THR A 374 -63.79 20.25 -61.23
CA THR A 374 -65.21 19.92 -61.46
C THR A 374 -66.09 21.15 -61.33
N GLN A 375 -65.82 22.04 -60.36
CA GLN A 375 -66.51 23.30 -60.17
C GLN A 375 -66.19 24.30 -61.29
N GLU A 376 -64.95 24.34 -61.79
CA GLU A 376 -64.54 25.13 -62.95
C GLU A 376 -65.31 24.68 -64.20
N LYS A 377 -65.37 23.37 -64.47
CA LYS A 377 -66.19 22.79 -65.55
C LYS A 377 -67.68 23.09 -65.39
N GLN A 378 -68.23 23.01 -64.17
CA GLN A 378 -69.62 23.41 -63.90
C GLN A 378 -69.82 24.92 -64.13
N THR A 379 -68.83 25.76 -63.83
CA THR A 379 -68.87 27.21 -64.07
C THR A 379 -68.80 27.52 -65.57
N GLU A 380 -68.01 26.77 -66.34
CA GLU A 380 -67.98 26.83 -67.80
C GLU A 380 -69.33 26.36 -68.40
N GLU A 381 -69.91 25.27 -67.89
CA GLU A 381 -71.25 24.82 -68.30
C GLU A 381 -72.33 25.86 -67.97
N ILE A 382 -72.27 26.50 -66.80
CA ILE A 382 -73.16 27.61 -66.42
C ILE A 382 -72.95 28.83 -67.33
N LEU A 383 -71.71 29.21 -67.64
CA LEU A 383 -71.41 30.33 -68.55
C LEU A 383 -71.92 30.06 -69.97
N ASN A 384 -71.78 28.82 -70.46
CA ASN A 384 -72.35 28.39 -71.74
C ASN A 384 -73.88 28.38 -71.72
N LEU A 385 -74.51 27.95 -70.62
CA LEU A 385 -75.96 28.01 -70.44
C LEU A 385 -76.48 29.45 -70.34
N GLN A 386 -75.76 30.37 -69.67
CA GLN A 386 -76.07 31.80 -69.66
C GLN A 386 -75.93 32.40 -71.06
N THR A 387 -74.84 32.12 -71.77
CA THR A 387 -74.65 32.56 -73.16
C THR A 387 -75.73 31.99 -74.10
N GLY A 388 -76.21 30.77 -73.84
CA GLY A 388 -77.35 30.18 -74.54
C GLY A 388 -78.69 30.82 -74.18
N LEU A 389 -78.89 31.18 -72.91
CA LEU A 389 -80.08 31.88 -72.43
C LEU A 389 -80.15 33.31 -72.95
N ASP A 390 -79.02 34.02 -73.02
CA ASP A 390 -78.93 35.36 -73.61
C ASP A 390 -79.23 35.32 -75.12
N LYS A 391 -78.72 34.31 -75.85
CA LYS A 391 -79.13 34.06 -77.25
C LYS A 391 -80.63 33.77 -77.38
N LEU A 392 -81.19 32.90 -76.54
CA LEU A 392 -82.64 32.63 -76.53
C LEU A 392 -83.46 33.86 -76.12
N LYS A 393 -82.89 34.78 -75.34
CA LYS A 393 -83.48 36.07 -74.99
C LYS A 393 -83.42 37.05 -76.16
N ASP A 394 -82.32 37.13 -76.89
CA ASP A 394 -82.19 37.94 -78.13
C ASP A 394 -83.10 37.39 -79.25
N GLU A 395 -83.20 36.06 -79.39
CA GLU A 395 -84.16 35.37 -80.25
C GLU A 395 -85.60 35.65 -79.81
N ASN A 396 -85.89 35.67 -78.50
CA ASN A 396 -87.20 36.04 -77.99
C ASN A 396 -87.51 37.54 -78.13
N GLU A 397 -86.54 38.44 -78.00
CA GLU A 397 -86.72 39.89 -78.22
C GLU A 397 -86.91 40.20 -79.71
N THR A 398 -86.20 39.52 -80.60
CA THR A 398 -86.46 39.61 -82.05
C THR A 398 -87.78 38.94 -82.43
N LEU A 399 -88.17 37.82 -81.83
CA LEU A 399 -89.50 37.24 -82.01
C LEU A 399 -90.59 38.17 -81.47
N GLN A 400 -90.44 38.77 -80.28
CA GLN A 400 -91.34 39.81 -79.77
C GLN A 400 -91.38 41.03 -80.70
N GLY A 401 -90.25 41.41 -81.30
CA GLY A 401 -90.18 42.42 -82.36
C GLY A 401 -91.01 42.04 -83.59
N THR A 402 -90.90 40.79 -84.08
CA THR A 402 -91.74 40.30 -85.19
C THR A 402 -93.21 40.16 -84.79
N ILE A 403 -93.52 39.82 -83.54
CA ILE A 403 -94.90 39.76 -83.03
C ILE A 403 -95.46 41.17 -82.87
N ALA A 404 -94.67 42.16 -82.49
CA ALA A 404 -95.08 43.56 -82.41
C ALA A 404 -95.27 44.17 -83.81
N ASP A 405 -94.40 43.86 -84.77
CA ASP A 405 -94.55 44.21 -86.19
C ASP A 405 -95.78 43.53 -86.82
N LEU A 406 -95.98 42.23 -86.59
CA LEU A 406 -97.17 41.49 -87.03
C LEU A 406 -98.44 41.97 -86.32
N SER A 407 -98.37 42.36 -85.05
CA SER A 407 -99.51 42.94 -84.31
C SER A 407 -99.80 44.37 -84.77
N SER A 408 -98.78 45.16 -85.10
CA SER A 408 -98.94 46.48 -85.72
C SER A 408 -99.61 46.35 -87.09
N LYS A 409 -99.12 45.44 -87.94
CA LYS A 409 -99.74 45.08 -89.23
C LYS A 409 -101.11 44.44 -89.07
N PHE A 410 -101.37 43.73 -87.97
CA PHE A 410 -102.70 43.21 -87.65
C PHE A 410 -103.63 44.34 -87.24
N THR A 411 -103.21 45.30 -86.42
CA THR A 411 -104.01 46.50 -86.10
C THR A 411 -104.17 47.45 -87.29
N GLU A 412 -103.21 47.49 -88.21
CA GLU A 412 -103.34 48.15 -89.51
C GLU A 412 -104.39 47.42 -90.36
N LYS A 413 -104.38 46.08 -90.38
CA LYS A 413 -105.38 45.26 -91.08
C LYS A 413 -106.76 45.31 -90.46
N ASP A 414 -106.89 45.33 -89.14
CA ASP A 414 -108.14 45.56 -88.41
C ASP A 414 -108.62 47.00 -88.62
N SER A 415 -107.73 47.99 -88.70
CA SER A 415 -108.09 49.36 -89.07
C SER A 415 -108.60 49.44 -90.51
N MET A 416 -107.91 48.79 -91.47
CA MET A 416 -108.40 48.65 -92.85
C MET A 416 -109.70 47.85 -92.93
N LEU A 417 -109.89 46.84 -92.08
CA LEU A 417 -111.11 46.02 -92.03
C LEU A 417 -112.27 46.85 -91.46
N CYS A 418 -112.09 47.52 -90.32
CA CYS A 418 -113.05 48.46 -89.77
C CYS A 418 -113.39 49.57 -90.77
N GLN A 419 -112.40 50.09 -91.51
CA GLN A 419 -112.61 51.09 -92.54
C GLN A 419 -113.39 50.53 -93.75
N ALA A 420 -113.14 49.29 -94.15
CA ALA A 420 -113.90 48.59 -95.20
C ALA A 420 -115.30 48.15 -94.73
N GLU A 421 -115.49 47.84 -93.45
CA GLU A 421 -116.78 47.59 -92.81
C GLU A 421 -117.59 48.87 -92.63
N ASP A 422 -116.93 50.00 -92.35
CA ASP A 422 -117.54 51.33 -92.25
C ASP A 422 -117.83 51.92 -93.64
N GLU A 423 -117.07 51.56 -94.68
CA GLU A 423 -117.44 51.77 -96.09
C GLU A 423 -118.54 50.81 -96.54
N LEU A 424 -118.55 49.54 -96.12
CA LEU A 424 -119.63 48.59 -96.40
C LEU A 424 -120.93 49.03 -95.71
N ALA A 425 -120.87 49.54 -94.48
CA ALA A 425 -122.01 50.11 -93.76
C ALA A 425 -122.52 51.37 -94.47
N LYS A 426 -121.64 52.28 -94.92
CA LYS A 426 -122.03 53.41 -95.77
C LYS A 426 -122.62 52.95 -97.11
N ALA A 427 -122.08 51.91 -97.73
CA ALA A 427 -122.60 51.37 -98.98
C ALA A 427 -123.94 50.65 -98.80
N GLN A 428 -124.17 49.96 -97.68
CA GLN A 428 -125.45 49.37 -97.30
C GLN A 428 -126.48 50.43 -96.92
N LEU A 429 -126.05 51.53 -96.27
CA LEU A 429 -126.91 52.68 -95.96
C LEU A 429 -127.28 53.40 -97.26
N LEU A 430 -126.33 53.73 -98.13
CA LEU A 430 -126.56 54.28 -99.46
C LEU A 430 -127.38 53.34 -100.35
N LEU A 431 -127.24 52.02 -100.22
CA LEU A 431 -128.08 51.05 -100.93
C LEU A 431 -129.50 51.03 -100.36
N SER A 432 -129.66 51.16 -99.05
CA SER A 432 -130.98 51.24 -98.39
C SER A 432 -131.68 52.57 -98.70
N GLU A 433 -130.91 53.66 -98.78
CA GLU A 433 -131.35 55.00 -99.16
C GLU A 433 -131.68 55.06 -100.66
N ALA A 434 -130.89 54.41 -101.53
CA ALA A 434 -131.19 54.24 -102.95
C ALA A 434 -132.35 53.25 -103.21
N LEU A 435 -132.55 52.24 -102.36
CA LEU A 435 -133.73 51.37 -102.40
C LEU A 435 -134.97 52.12 -101.91
N SER A 436 -134.85 52.96 -100.87
CA SER A 436 -135.93 53.86 -100.43
C SER A 436 -136.27 54.89 -101.51
N HIS A 437 -135.27 55.49 -102.17
CA HIS A 437 -135.49 56.36 -103.33
C HIS A 437 -136.03 55.59 -104.54
N LYS A 438 -135.68 54.32 -104.73
CA LYS A 438 -136.28 53.45 -105.76
C LYS A 438 -137.75 53.15 -105.44
N GLU A 439 -138.09 52.84 -104.19
CA GLU A 439 -139.46 52.59 -103.76
C GLU A 439 -140.30 53.88 -103.81
N GLU A 440 -139.71 55.03 -103.45
CA GLU A 440 -140.31 56.36 -103.66
C GLU A 440 -140.48 56.69 -105.14
N LEU A 441 -139.52 56.35 -106.00
CA LEU A 441 -139.61 56.51 -107.46
C LEU A 441 -140.62 55.55 -108.08
N GLU A 442 -140.73 54.31 -107.62
CA GLU A 442 -141.74 53.35 -108.07
C GLU A 442 -143.14 53.76 -107.57
N LEU A 443 -143.26 54.33 -106.37
CA LEU A 443 -144.49 54.90 -105.84
C LEU A 443 -144.89 56.18 -106.60
N ASN A 444 -143.94 57.07 -106.91
CA ASN A 444 -144.18 58.25 -107.75
C ASN A 444 -144.47 57.90 -109.21
N LEU A 445 -143.80 56.89 -109.78
CA LEU A 445 -144.04 56.44 -111.16
C LEU A 445 -145.36 55.67 -111.27
N LYS A 446 -145.76 54.95 -110.21
CA LYS A 446 -147.10 54.36 -110.08
C LYS A 446 -148.17 55.45 -109.88
N SER A 447 -147.95 56.43 -109.02
CA SER A 447 -148.82 57.60 -108.83
C SER A 447 -148.98 58.39 -110.14
N PHE A 448 -147.89 58.62 -110.86
CA PHE A 448 -147.88 59.26 -112.18
C PHE A 448 -148.55 58.38 -113.25
N SER A 449 -148.41 57.05 -113.18
CA SER A 449 -149.12 56.10 -114.06
C SER A 449 -150.62 56.05 -113.75
N GLU A 450 -151.02 56.21 -112.49
CA GLU A 450 -152.41 56.27 -112.06
C GLU A 450 -153.02 57.62 -112.45
N GLN A 451 -152.33 58.75 -112.21
CA GLN A 451 -152.71 60.07 -112.74
C GLN A 451 -152.74 60.12 -114.27
N HIS A 452 -151.83 59.45 -114.98
CA HIS A 452 -151.87 59.34 -116.44
C HIS A 452 -152.99 58.39 -116.90
N GLY A 453 -153.37 57.40 -116.10
CA GLY A 453 -154.54 56.56 -116.31
C GLY A 453 -155.85 57.32 -116.15
N GLU A 454 -155.98 58.10 -115.07
CA GLU A 454 -157.12 58.98 -114.80
C GLU A 454 -157.20 60.13 -115.82
N SER A 455 -156.07 60.77 -116.16
CA SER A 455 -155.99 61.80 -117.19
C SER A 455 -156.34 61.24 -118.58
N LYS A 456 -155.93 60.00 -118.88
CA LYS A 456 -156.34 59.31 -120.11
C LYS A 456 -157.84 58.96 -120.10
N LEU A 457 -158.39 58.45 -119.01
CA LEU A 457 -159.84 58.20 -118.89
C LEU A 457 -160.65 59.49 -118.96
N PHE A 458 -160.16 60.59 -118.36
CA PHE A 458 -160.75 61.91 -118.45
C PHE A 458 -160.69 62.45 -119.88
N ALA A 459 -159.55 62.30 -120.57
CA ALA A 459 -159.39 62.68 -121.97
C ALA A 459 -160.25 61.83 -122.91
N GLU A 460 -160.35 60.51 -122.72
CA GLU A 460 -161.21 59.63 -123.52
C GLU A 460 -162.70 59.90 -123.26
N ASN A 461 -163.10 60.19 -122.01
CA ASN A 461 -164.47 60.57 -121.67
C ASN A 461 -164.81 61.98 -122.21
N ALA A 462 -163.87 62.92 -122.17
CA ALA A 462 -163.99 64.23 -122.81
C ALA A 462 -164.09 64.11 -124.34
N ASN A 463 -163.25 63.29 -124.99
CA ASN A 463 -163.34 63.04 -126.44
C ASN A 463 -164.66 62.36 -126.82
N LYS A 464 -165.16 61.44 -125.99
CA LYS A 464 -166.48 60.82 -126.18
C LYS A 464 -167.61 61.83 -126.04
N LYS A 465 -167.48 62.80 -125.13
CA LYS A 465 -168.42 63.93 -124.99
C LYS A 465 -168.31 64.93 -126.14
N ILE A 466 -167.11 65.17 -126.66
CA ILE A 466 -166.86 66.00 -127.85
C ILE A 466 -167.51 65.34 -129.07
N LEU A 467 -167.27 64.05 -129.33
CA LEU A 467 -167.90 63.31 -130.43
C LEU A 467 -169.43 63.24 -130.29
N GLU A 468 -169.98 63.16 -129.08
CA GLU A 468 -171.43 63.26 -128.85
C GLU A 468 -171.99 64.65 -129.18
N LEU A 469 -171.26 65.71 -128.82
CA LEU A 469 -171.62 67.10 -129.16
C LEU A 469 -171.42 67.41 -130.65
N GLU A 470 -170.38 66.89 -131.29
CA GLU A 470 -170.15 66.99 -132.73
C GLU A 470 -171.22 66.22 -133.52
N ALA A 471 -171.65 65.05 -133.04
CA ALA A 471 -172.80 64.34 -133.61
C ALA A 471 -174.11 65.12 -133.45
N GLN A 472 -174.33 65.79 -132.31
CA GLN A 472 -175.47 66.70 -132.13
C GLN A 472 -175.38 67.94 -133.04
N ILE A 473 -174.19 68.52 -133.24
CA ILE A 473 -173.96 69.65 -134.14
C ILE A 473 -174.17 69.23 -135.60
N GLN A 474 -173.68 68.07 -136.03
CA GLN A 474 -173.92 67.55 -137.38
C GLN A 474 -175.41 67.19 -137.59
N ALA A 475 -176.08 66.63 -136.58
CA ALA A 475 -177.53 66.40 -136.64
C ALA A 475 -178.33 67.71 -136.72
N MET A 476 -177.95 68.74 -135.95
CA MET A 476 -178.52 70.09 -136.08
C MET A 476 -178.26 70.70 -137.45
N HIS A 477 -177.04 70.60 -137.98
CA HIS A 477 -176.68 71.21 -139.27
C HIS A 477 -177.33 70.46 -140.46
N ALA A 478 -177.55 69.15 -140.34
CA ALA A 478 -178.35 68.38 -141.28
C ALA A 478 -179.84 68.72 -141.19
N ALA A 479 -180.38 68.93 -139.98
CA ALA A 479 -181.73 69.44 -139.79
C ALA A 479 -181.89 70.88 -140.30
N GLU A 480 -180.86 71.72 -140.19
CA GLU A 480 -180.82 73.08 -140.73
C GLU A 480 -180.87 73.06 -142.26
N GLU A 481 -180.03 72.28 -142.94
CA GLU A 481 -180.08 72.14 -144.40
C GLU A 481 -181.37 71.44 -144.88
N ALA A 482 -181.98 70.56 -144.07
CA ALA A 482 -183.33 70.02 -144.34
C ALA A 482 -184.42 71.11 -144.22
N PHE A 483 -184.36 71.98 -143.21
CA PHE A 483 -185.26 73.13 -143.09
C PHE A 483 -185.04 74.15 -144.22
N LYS A 484 -183.79 74.34 -144.66
CA LYS A 484 -183.37 75.27 -145.73
C LYS A 484 -183.77 74.78 -147.13
N SER A 485 -183.80 73.47 -147.33
CA SER A 485 -184.35 72.85 -148.55
C SER A 485 -185.88 72.84 -148.54
N HIS A 486 -186.53 72.56 -147.40
CA HIS A 486 -187.97 72.78 -147.23
C HIS A 486 -188.36 74.26 -147.40
N LEU A 487 -187.52 75.21 -146.98
CA LEU A 487 -187.75 76.64 -147.22
C LEU A 487 -187.76 76.93 -148.73
N LYS A 488 -186.76 76.46 -149.47
CA LYS A 488 -186.70 76.62 -150.93
C LYS A 488 -187.83 75.91 -151.67
N GLU A 489 -188.29 74.76 -151.17
CA GLU A 489 -189.44 74.04 -151.73
C GLU A 489 -190.74 74.80 -151.45
N ALA A 490 -190.89 75.41 -150.27
CA ALA A 490 -192.01 76.28 -149.93
C ALA A 490 -191.98 77.59 -150.74
N GLU A 491 -190.81 78.22 -150.92
CA GLU A 491 -190.62 79.40 -151.78
C GLU A 491 -190.98 79.08 -153.24
N ALA A 492 -190.48 77.97 -153.79
CA ALA A 492 -190.84 77.52 -155.13
C ALA A 492 -192.34 77.15 -155.27
N SER A 493 -192.95 76.61 -154.22
CA SER A 493 -194.39 76.33 -154.16
C SER A 493 -195.23 77.62 -154.11
N VAL A 494 -194.75 78.66 -153.41
CA VAL A 494 -195.38 79.99 -153.41
C VAL A 494 -195.21 80.66 -154.78
N GLU A 495 -194.02 80.66 -155.37
CA GLU A 495 -193.77 81.24 -156.70
C GLU A 495 -194.60 80.52 -157.79
N ALA A 496 -194.74 79.19 -157.70
CA ALA A 496 -195.64 78.41 -158.55
C ALA A 496 -197.13 78.71 -158.29
N ALA A 497 -197.52 78.97 -157.04
CA ALA A 497 -198.89 79.34 -156.68
C ALA A 497 -199.24 80.77 -157.15
N GLU A 498 -198.32 81.72 -157.07
CA GLU A 498 -198.48 83.08 -157.63
C GLU A 498 -198.57 83.05 -159.16
N LYS A 499 -197.74 82.22 -159.81
CA LYS A 499 -197.81 82.03 -161.27
C LYS A 499 -199.14 81.38 -161.70
N LYS A 500 -199.58 80.34 -160.98
CA LYS A 500 -200.89 79.71 -161.19
C LYS A 500 -202.07 80.63 -160.88
N ARG A 501 -201.91 81.53 -159.90
CA ARG A 501 -202.85 82.62 -159.65
C ARG A 501 -202.90 83.56 -160.85
N SER A 502 -201.75 84.02 -161.38
CA SER A 502 -201.70 84.87 -162.58
C SER A 502 -202.41 84.22 -163.77
N ASP A 503 -202.18 82.92 -164.02
CA ASP A 503 -202.87 82.18 -165.09
C ASP A 503 -204.38 82.09 -164.86
N LEU A 504 -204.83 81.91 -163.60
CA LEU A 504 -206.25 81.89 -163.24
C LEU A 504 -206.91 83.28 -163.32
N GLU A 505 -206.19 84.35 -162.95
CA GLU A 505 -206.63 85.75 -163.01
C GLU A 505 -206.72 86.23 -164.48
N GLN A 506 -205.89 85.66 -165.36
CA GLN A 506 -206.02 85.78 -166.82
C GLN A 506 -207.18 84.94 -167.39
N GLN A 507 -207.39 83.70 -166.93
CA GLN A 507 -208.57 82.90 -167.32
C GLN A 507 -209.89 83.53 -166.85
N LEU A 508 -209.90 84.20 -165.70
CA LEU A 508 -211.08 84.88 -165.17
C LEU A 508 -211.48 86.05 -166.07
N ASN A 509 -210.51 86.87 -166.51
CA ASN A 509 -210.74 87.88 -167.57
C ASN A 509 -211.28 87.24 -168.87
N GLU A 510 -210.77 86.07 -169.27
CA GLU A 510 -211.22 85.41 -170.50
C GLU A 510 -212.61 84.75 -170.36
N ILE A 511 -213.05 84.42 -169.15
CA ILE A 511 -214.41 83.97 -168.83
C ILE A 511 -215.36 85.17 -168.73
N GLU A 512 -214.94 86.29 -168.14
CA GLU A 512 -215.75 87.50 -168.04
C GLU A 512 -216.07 88.09 -169.43
N ASN A 513 -215.09 88.11 -170.34
CA ASN A 513 -215.32 88.45 -171.75
C ASN A 513 -216.24 87.45 -172.49
N LYS A 514 -216.35 86.18 -172.04
CA LYS A 514 -217.33 85.20 -172.55
C LYS A 514 -218.71 85.38 -171.92
N LEU A 515 -218.81 85.88 -170.69
CA LEU A 515 -220.09 86.22 -170.04
C LEU A 515 -220.75 87.44 -170.71
N VAL A 516 -219.95 88.42 -171.13
CA VAL A 516 -220.40 89.56 -171.96
C VAL A 516 -221.10 89.05 -173.24
N ALA A 517 -220.55 88.04 -173.91
CA ALA A 517 -221.19 87.42 -175.08
C ALA A 517 -222.41 86.54 -174.74
N SER A 518 -222.37 85.78 -173.64
CA SER A 518 -223.44 84.82 -173.29
C SER A 518 -224.68 85.46 -172.67
N SER A 519 -224.56 86.62 -172.01
CA SER A 519 -225.76 87.30 -171.47
C SER A 519 -226.64 87.91 -172.57
N GLU A 520 -226.07 88.25 -173.73
CA GLU A 520 -226.81 88.63 -174.94
C GLU A 520 -227.59 87.43 -175.54
N GLU A 521 -227.21 86.19 -175.19
CA GLU A 521 -227.89 84.95 -175.60
C GLU A 521 -228.95 84.48 -174.59
N ILE A 522 -228.77 84.76 -173.28
CA ILE A 522 -229.78 84.41 -172.25
C ILE A 522 -231.09 85.22 -172.41
N GLU A 523 -231.05 86.39 -173.07
CA GLU A 523 -232.25 87.14 -173.47
C GLU A 523 -233.19 86.34 -174.39
N LEU A 524 -232.65 85.34 -175.12
CA LEU A 524 -233.43 84.43 -175.96
C LEU A 524 -234.19 83.36 -175.16
N LEU A 525 -233.54 82.71 -174.18
CA LEU A 525 -233.85 81.31 -173.83
C LEU A 525 -234.90 81.11 -172.72
N LYS A 526 -234.91 81.89 -171.61
CA LYS A 526 -235.76 81.55 -170.43
C LYS A 526 -237.28 81.74 -170.62
N LYS A 527 -237.73 81.83 -171.86
CA LYS A 527 -239.13 81.69 -172.30
C LYS A 527 -239.65 80.23 -172.24
N GLN A 528 -239.14 79.33 -171.37
CA GLN A 528 -239.35 77.86 -171.50
C GLN A 528 -239.79 76.93 -170.30
N VAL A 529 -239.40 77.06 -169.01
CA VAL A 529 -239.46 75.89 -168.03
C VAL A 529 -240.18 76.11 -166.69
N GLN A 530 -241.09 75.19 -166.25
CA GLN A 530 -241.93 75.23 -164.99
C GLN A 530 -242.37 73.74 -164.47
N GLN A 531 -241.82 73.06 -163.37
CA GLN A 531 -241.63 71.52 -163.09
C GLN A 531 -241.82 70.74 -161.65
N GLU A 532 -241.51 69.39 -161.45
CA GLU A 532 -242.00 68.33 -160.40
C GLU A 532 -241.04 67.34 -159.47
N ALA A 533 -241.49 66.20 -158.77
CA ALA A 533 -240.79 65.33 -157.66
C ALA A 533 -241.15 63.76 -157.31
N ALA A 534 -240.59 63.00 -156.25
CA ALA A 534 -240.66 61.46 -155.94
C ALA A 534 -240.46 60.80 -154.43
N LEU A 535 -240.44 59.41 -154.14
CA LEU A 535 -240.44 58.65 -152.76
C LEU A 535 -240.07 57.05 -152.61
N SER A 536 -239.79 56.36 -151.40
CA SER A 536 -239.63 54.81 -151.09
C SER A 536 -239.29 54.22 -149.60
N ALA A 537 -239.42 52.88 -149.17
CA ALA A 537 -239.01 52.19 -147.81
C ALA A 537 -239.10 50.56 -147.49
N GLU A 538 -238.53 49.97 -146.35
CA GLU A 538 -238.87 48.72 -145.43
C GLU A 538 -237.86 47.55 -144.83
N LYS A 539 -238.19 46.24 -144.39
CA LYS A 539 -237.72 45.47 -143.08
C LYS A 539 -237.90 43.86 -142.79
N GLY A 540 -237.23 43.12 -141.78
CA GLY A 540 -237.50 41.67 -141.24
C GLY A 540 -236.52 40.83 -140.24
N VAL A 541 -236.85 39.65 -139.53
CA VAL A 541 -235.99 38.76 -138.54
C VAL A 541 -236.52 37.34 -137.90
N GLN A 542 -235.73 36.29 -137.38
CA GLN A 542 -236.12 35.03 -136.51
C GLN A 542 -234.99 34.05 -135.81
N LEU A 543 -235.25 32.91 -135.02
CA LEU A 543 -234.28 31.99 -134.19
C LEU A 543 -234.67 30.51 -133.56
N GLU A 544 -233.73 29.70 -132.90
CA GLU A 544 -233.73 28.60 -131.76
C GLU A 544 -233.72 26.95 -131.83
N ALA A 545 -233.10 26.12 -130.86
CA ALA A 545 -233.07 24.56 -130.66
C ALA A 545 -232.32 23.82 -129.39
N THR A 546 -232.50 22.48 -128.96
CA THR A 546 -231.82 21.68 -127.77
C THR A 546 -231.81 20.04 -127.61
N VAL A 547 -231.08 19.39 -126.58
CA VAL A 547 -231.03 17.98 -125.86
C VAL A 547 -230.28 16.63 -126.34
N ALA A 548 -229.53 15.91 -125.41
CA ALA A 548 -229.04 14.46 -125.31
C ALA A 548 -227.84 13.83 -126.15
N GLY A 549 -227.19 12.72 -125.68
CA GLY A 549 -226.53 11.66 -126.54
C GLY A 549 -225.06 11.12 -126.32
N VAL A 550 -224.93 9.79 -126.08
CA VAL A 550 -223.99 8.69 -126.57
C VAL A 550 -222.52 8.89 -127.06
N GLU A 551 -221.80 7.74 -127.15
CA GLU A 551 -220.49 7.40 -127.76
C GLU A 551 -220.05 8.19 -129.03
N GLY A 552 -218.78 8.02 -129.48
CA GLY A 552 -218.53 8.21 -130.91
C GLY A 552 -217.10 8.10 -131.44
N TYR A 553 -216.78 6.97 -132.06
CA TYR A 553 -215.73 6.84 -133.06
C TYR A 553 -216.10 7.60 -134.37
N LYS A 554 -215.09 8.13 -135.06
CA LYS A 554 -214.96 8.20 -136.55
C LYS A 554 -215.91 9.05 -137.42
N GLU A 555 -215.26 9.92 -138.20
CA GLU A 555 -215.22 9.95 -139.69
C GLU A 555 -216.49 10.02 -140.57
N LYS A 556 -216.31 10.87 -141.61
CA LYS A 556 -216.67 10.71 -143.03
C LYS A 556 -218.11 10.98 -143.49
N ASN A 557 -218.30 11.40 -144.74
CA ASN A 557 -217.28 11.72 -145.78
C ASN A 557 -216.93 13.22 -145.82
#